data_AF-A0A9P8N7K7-F1
#
_entry.id   AF-A0A9P8N7K7-F1
#
_cell.length_a   1.000
_cell.length_b   1.000
_cell.length_c   1.000
_cell.angle_alpha   90.00
_cell.angle_beta   90.00
_cell.angle_gamma   90.00
#
_symmetry.space_group_name_H-M   'P 1'
#
loop_
_entity.id
_entity.type
_entity.pdbx_description
1 polymer ?
#
loop_
_entity_poly.entity_id
_entity_poly.type
_entity_poly.pdbx_seq_one_letter_code
_entity_poly.pdbx_strand_id
1 'polypeptide(L)'
;MAHQPQHPAQWPHDPTAHPPPGRWHLQGPPHAWNGAAALEQQQQQQPPRPPQATPAPPNILDEPLTLQVPAQSTVTAPPIPPNPEKDALLRQLAQTLALMRQRSRQQNESSMAGLKAQRMAMQAAVPALQSEMSQLTQLSNLLASNTHILHEALHKADGVIEGSKDHPAPDVDELLVAPTVVSNQLYTLVAEERALGDAIFMLGRAVERGRISPAVFAKMTRSLAREWYLKKALVRKIGVGMGISVA
;
A
#
# COMPACT_ATOMS: atom_id res chain seq x y z
N MET A 1 -11.86 -6.78 49.05
CA MET A 1 -11.40 -7.16 47.71
C MET A 1 -12.62 -7.28 46.81
N ALA A 2 -13.02 -6.17 46.18
CA ALA A 2 -14.18 -6.10 45.29
C ALA A 2 -13.65 -6.02 43.85
N HIS A 3 -14.02 -6.99 43.02
CA HIS A 3 -13.67 -7.01 41.59
C HIS A 3 -14.87 -6.50 40.78
N GLN A 4 -14.57 -5.50 39.97
CA GLN A 4 -15.43 -4.79 39.03
C GLN A 4 -15.36 -5.49 37.66
N PRO A 5 -16.45 -5.56 36.87
CA PRO A 5 -16.41 -6.18 35.55
C PRO A 5 -15.90 -5.20 34.48
N GLN A 6 -15.07 -5.73 33.58
CA GLN A 6 -14.51 -5.05 32.40
C GLN A 6 -15.53 -4.99 31.25
N HIS A 7 -15.68 -3.82 30.64
CA HIS A 7 -16.33 -3.61 29.34
C HIS A 7 -15.28 -3.22 28.28
N PRO A 8 -15.53 -3.46 26.97
CA PRO A 8 -14.50 -3.48 25.93
C PRO A 8 -14.14 -2.09 25.38
N ALA A 9 -12.95 -2.05 24.79
CA ALA A 9 -12.22 -0.88 24.31
C ALA A 9 -12.94 -0.08 23.22
N GLN A 10 -13.02 1.23 23.46
CA GLN A 10 -13.42 2.26 22.50
C GLN A 10 -12.18 2.69 21.70
N TRP A 11 -12.30 2.75 20.37
CA TRP A 11 -11.28 3.31 19.48
C TRP A 11 -11.34 4.84 19.50
N PRO A 12 -10.21 5.58 19.50
CA PRO A 12 -10.23 7.03 19.44
C PRO A 12 -10.48 7.53 18.02
N HIS A 13 -11.40 8.49 17.89
CA HIS A 13 -11.54 9.34 16.71
C HIS A 13 -10.62 10.54 16.82
N ASP A 14 -9.82 10.81 15.78
CA ASP A 14 -9.02 12.02 15.64
C ASP A 14 -9.50 12.79 14.39
N PRO A 15 -9.81 14.10 14.45
CA PRO A 15 -10.30 14.86 13.31
C PRO A 15 -9.14 15.59 12.62
N THR A 16 -8.62 15.04 11.53
CA THR A 16 -7.71 15.77 10.63
C THR A 16 -8.42 16.16 9.33
N ALA A 17 -8.53 17.46 9.16
CA ALA A 17 -9.13 18.13 8.01
C ALA A 17 -8.36 17.84 6.71
N HIS A 18 -9.08 17.44 5.66
CA HIS A 18 -8.54 17.27 4.31
C HIS A 18 -9.09 18.38 3.41
N PRO A 19 -8.25 19.19 2.72
CA PRO A 19 -8.68 20.03 1.61
C PRO A 19 -8.70 19.23 0.28
N PRO A 20 -9.53 19.61 -0.70
CA PRO A 20 -9.72 18.85 -1.94
C PRO A 20 -8.55 19.05 -2.93
N PRO A 21 -8.20 18.03 -3.75
CA PRO A 21 -7.17 18.18 -4.76
C PRO A 21 -7.70 18.95 -5.99
N GLY A 22 -6.98 20.00 -6.35
CA GLY A 22 -7.19 20.80 -7.55
C GLY A 22 -6.89 20.02 -8.83
N ARG A 23 -7.71 20.27 -9.86
CA ARG A 23 -7.59 19.74 -11.22
C ARG A 23 -6.38 20.35 -11.94
N TRP A 24 -5.40 19.52 -12.31
CA TRP A 24 -4.38 19.90 -13.28
C TRP A 24 -4.85 19.53 -14.69
N HIS A 25 -5.32 20.52 -15.46
CA HIS A 25 -5.40 20.41 -16.92
C HIS A 25 -4.09 20.92 -17.51
N LEU A 26 -3.31 19.99 -18.08
CA LEU A 26 -2.16 20.30 -18.92
C LEU A 26 -2.67 20.39 -20.37
N GLN A 27 -2.77 21.60 -20.92
CA GLN A 27 -3.06 21.81 -22.34
C GLN A 27 -1.87 22.55 -22.95
N GLY A 28 -1.14 21.84 -23.81
CA GLY A 28 0.12 22.31 -24.40
C GLY A 28 -0.05 23.28 -25.57
N PRO A 29 1.02 23.99 -25.97
CA PRO A 29 1.06 24.79 -27.20
C PRO A 29 1.48 23.96 -28.43
N PRO A 30 0.98 24.25 -29.65
CA PRO A 30 1.45 23.62 -30.86
C PRO A 30 2.56 24.47 -31.51
N HIS A 31 3.70 23.84 -31.81
CA HIS A 31 4.63 24.37 -32.82
C HIS A 31 4.75 23.35 -33.94
N ALA A 32 4.25 23.75 -35.11
CA ALA A 32 4.41 23.06 -36.37
C ALA A 32 5.81 23.29 -36.91
N TRP A 33 6.53 22.20 -37.21
CA TRP A 33 7.67 22.22 -38.13
C TRP A 33 7.37 21.22 -39.24
N ASN A 34 6.95 21.77 -40.37
CA ASN A 34 6.91 21.08 -41.66
C ASN A 34 8.34 21.05 -42.22
N GLY A 35 8.90 19.87 -42.37
CA GLY A 35 10.13 19.61 -43.10
C GLY A 35 9.97 18.31 -43.86
N ALA A 36 9.49 18.41 -45.10
CA ALA A 36 9.36 17.29 -46.02
C ALA A 36 10.72 16.98 -46.67
N ALA A 37 10.93 15.67 -46.87
CA ALA A 37 11.70 15.05 -47.93
C ALA A 37 13.21 15.29 -47.99
N ALA A 38 13.97 14.26 -47.61
CA ALA A 38 14.92 13.66 -48.54
C ALA A 38 15.16 12.20 -48.14
N LEU A 39 14.89 11.32 -49.11
CA LEU A 39 15.27 9.92 -49.15
C LEU A 39 16.78 9.78 -49.03
N GLU A 40 17.28 8.83 -48.25
CA GLU A 40 18.35 7.95 -48.74
C GLU A 40 18.47 6.66 -47.90
N GLN A 41 18.50 5.56 -48.64
CA GLN A 41 18.78 4.20 -48.17
C GLN A 41 20.25 4.09 -47.77
N GLN A 42 20.57 3.38 -46.68
CA GLN A 42 21.88 2.73 -46.57
C GLN A 42 21.88 1.50 -45.66
N GLN A 43 21.74 0.35 -46.34
CA GLN A 43 22.61 -0.82 -46.32
C GLN A 43 23.39 -1.16 -45.03
N GLN A 44 23.07 -2.34 -44.49
CA GLN A 44 23.91 -3.13 -43.59
C GLN A 44 25.28 -3.42 -44.23
N GLN A 45 26.37 -3.21 -43.48
CA GLN A 45 27.64 -3.92 -43.69
C GLN A 45 28.49 -3.95 -42.40
N GLN A 46 29.16 -5.09 -42.22
CA GLN A 46 29.93 -5.58 -41.06
C GLN A 46 31.22 -4.80 -40.75
N PRO A 47 31.81 -4.98 -39.55
CA PRO A 47 32.97 -4.21 -39.09
C PRO A 47 34.30 -4.72 -39.69
N PRO A 48 35.22 -3.83 -40.12
CA PRO A 48 36.58 -4.20 -40.46
C PRO A 48 37.57 -4.01 -39.29
N ARG A 49 38.57 -4.90 -39.27
CA ARG A 49 39.69 -5.00 -38.31
C ARG A 49 40.71 -3.85 -38.49
N PRO A 50 41.58 -3.58 -37.48
CA PRO A 50 42.52 -2.48 -37.53
C PRO A 50 43.81 -2.84 -38.29
N PRO A 51 44.40 -1.89 -39.03
CA PRO A 51 45.84 -1.90 -39.26
C PRO A 51 46.53 -0.56 -38.94
N GLN A 52 47.58 -0.69 -38.13
CA GLN A 52 48.91 -0.08 -38.19
C GLN A 52 49.14 1.43 -38.34
N ALA A 53 50.09 1.88 -37.51
CA ALA A 53 50.64 3.21 -37.38
C ALA A 53 51.51 3.66 -38.56
N THR A 54 51.54 4.97 -38.81
CA THR A 54 52.64 5.83 -39.32
C THR A 54 52.10 7.28 -39.49
N PRO A 55 52.93 8.32 -39.67
CA PRO A 55 53.60 9.11 -38.64
C PRO A 55 53.03 10.55 -38.53
N ALA A 56 53.41 11.27 -37.48
CA ALA A 56 52.99 12.64 -37.20
C ALA A 56 53.42 13.65 -38.29
N PRO A 57 52.60 14.69 -38.58
CA PRO A 57 52.94 15.72 -39.56
C PRO A 57 54.06 16.66 -39.06
N PRO A 58 54.91 17.17 -39.96
CA PRO A 58 56.04 18.03 -39.61
C PRO A 58 55.61 19.39 -39.03
N ASN A 59 56.30 19.77 -37.95
CA ASN A 59 56.13 20.99 -37.17
C ASN A 59 56.68 22.21 -37.95
N ILE A 60 55.81 23.17 -38.27
CA ILE A 60 56.07 24.33 -39.15
C ILE A 60 56.46 25.59 -38.34
N LEU A 61 56.96 25.43 -37.11
CA LEU A 61 57.24 26.54 -36.18
C LEU A 61 58.72 26.88 -36.01
N ASP A 62 59.62 26.30 -36.79
CA ASP A 62 61.05 26.65 -36.80
C ASP A 62 61.47 27.18 -38.17
N GLU A 63 61.09 28.43 -38.48
CA GLU A 63 61.78 29.22 -39.49
C GLU A 63 62.13 30.61 -38.91
N PRO A 64 63.43 30.97 -38.80
CA PRO A 64 63.85 32.24 -38.22
C PRO A 64 63.68 33.39 -39.21
N LEU A 65 62.76 34.31 -38.92
CA LEU A 65 62.57 35.55 -39.66
C LEU A 65 63.74 36.53 -39.41
N THR A 66 64.81 36.42 -40.20
CA THR A 66 65.95 37.34 -40.16
C THR A 66 65.64 38.61 -40.96
N LEU A 67 65.18 39.66 -40.28
CA LEU A 67 65.06 41.02 -40.83
C LEU A 67 66.45 41.69 -40.84
N GLN A 68 67.03 41.86 -42.04
CA GLN A 68 68.24 42.66 -42.26
C GLN A 68 67.90 44.16 -42.10
N VAL A 69 68.46 44.79 -41.06
CA VAL A 69 68.45 46.25 -40.86
C VAL A 69 69.84 46.79 -41.20
N PRO A 70 69.99 47.83 -42.03
CA PRO A 70 71.28 48.51 -42.18
C PRO A 70 71.51 49.41 -40.97
N ALA A 71 72.66 49.22 -40.31
CA ALA A 71 73.13 50.08 -39.25
C ALA A 71 73.56 51.44 -39.81
N GLN A 72 73.05 52.54 -39.22
CA GLN A 72 73.85 53.69 -38.73
C GLN A 72 72.94 54.85 -38.33
N SER A 73 72.86 55.10 -37.02
CA SER A 73 73.16 56.40 -36.41
C SER A 73 72.87 56.34 -34.91
N THR A 74 73.94 56.36 -34.13
CA THR A 74 73.95 56.48 -32.67
C THR A 74 73.49 57.87 -32.26
N VAL A 75 72.24 57.99 -31.81
CA VAL A 75 71.82 59.00 -30.83
C VAL A 75 70.90 58.29 -29.85
N THR A 76 71.29 58.21 -28.58
CA THR A 76 70.39 57.82 -27.49
C THR A 76 69.24 58.81 -27.44
N ALA A 77 68.11 58.46 -28.07
CA ALA A 77 66.86 59.17 -27.85
C ALA A 77 66.49 58.97 -26.37
N PRO A 78 66.18 60.05 -25.62
CA PRO A 78 65.75 59.90 -24.24
C PRO A 78 64.48 59.02 -24.23
N PRO A 79 64.30 58.12 -23.26
CA PRO A 79 62.99 57.50 -23.07
C PRO A 79 61.98 58.64 -22.91
N ILE A 80 61.06 58.66 -23.87
CA ILE A 80 59.95 59.59 -24.02
C ILE A 80 59.27 59.74 -22.65
N PRO A 81 58.97 60.96 -22.17
CA PRO A 81 58.25 61.14 -20.92
C PRO A 81 57.00 60.25 -20.96
N PRO A 82 56.68 59.52 -19.88
CA PRO A 82 55.55 58.60 -19.87
C PRO A 82 54.32 59.41 -20.28
N ASN A 83 53.70 59.04 -21.40
CA ASN A 83 52.48 59.71 -21.84
C ASN A 83 51.36 59.21 -20.91
N PRO A 84 51.01 59.96 -19.85
CA PRO A 84 50.17 59.44 -18.77
C PRO A 84 48.76 59.10 -19.28
N GLU A 85 48.35 59.74 -20.37
CA GLU A 85 47.11 59.49 -21.12
C GLU A 85 47.06 58.06 -21.69
N LYS A 86 48.16 57.59 -22.32
CA LYS A 86 48.23 56.25 -22.90
C LYS A 86 48.21 55.17 -21.82
N ASP A 87 48.94 55.38 -20.74
CA ASP A 87 48.94 54.45 -19.60
C ASP A 87 47.62 54.47 -18.82
N ALA A 88 46.94 55.62 -18.77
CA ALA A 88 45.59 55.73 -18.22
C ALA A 88 44.57 54.96 -19.07
N LEU A 89 44.62 55.09 -20.40
CA LEU A 89 43.77 54.33 -21.32
C LEU A 89 44.01 52.82 -21.23
N LEU A 90 45.27 52.38 -21.17
CA LEU A 90 45.60 50.96 -21.00
C LEU A 90 45.11 50.43 -19.64
N ARG A 91 45.24 51.21 -18.56
CA ARG A 91 44.68 50.84 -17.25
C ARG A 91 43.15 50.76 -17.28
N GLN A 92 42.49 51.69 -17.97
CA GLN A 92 41.03 51.68 -18.12
C GLN A 92 40.55 50.50 -18.97
N LEU A 93 41.26 50.15 -20.05
CA LEU A 93 40.96 48.97 -20.86
C LEU A 93 41.17 47.67 -20.05
N ALA A 94 42.27 47.59 -19.30
CA ALA A 94 42.53 46.44 -18.43
C ALA A 94 41.44 46.29 -17.34
N GLN A 95 41.01 47.39 -16.73
CA GLN A 95 39.93 47.41 -15.74
C GLN A 95 38.58 47.00 -16.35
N THR A 96 38.22 47.51 -17.52
CA THR A 96 36.97 47.15 -18.21
C THR A 96 36.95 45.68 -18.62
N LEU A 97 38.05 45.15 -19.15
CA LEU A 97 38.19 43.72 -19.46
C LEU A 97 38.14 42.85 -18.19
N ALA A 98 38.76 43.28 -17.09
CA ALA A 98 38.67 42.58 -15.82
C ALA A 98 37.23 42.54 -15.29
N LEU A 99 36.49 43.66 -15.38
CA LEU A 99 35.08 43.75 -15.00
C LEU A 99 34.19 42.85 -15.88
N MET A 100 34.40 42.86 -17.20
CA MET A 100 33.67 41.97 -18.13
C MET A 100 33.92 40.49 -17.81
N ARG A 101 35.18 40.11 -17.53
CA ARG A 101 35.53 38.75 -17.13
C ARG A 101 34.85 38.35 -15.82
N GLN A 102 34.88 39.23 -14.82
CA GLN A 102 34.22 38.99 -13.52
C GLN A 102 32.72 38.78 -13.70
N ARG A 103 32.07 39.60 -14.53
CA ARG A 103 30.63 39.50 -14.82
C ARG A 103 30.29 38.21 -15.56
N SER A 104 31.08 37.84 -16.57
CA SER A 104 30.90 36.57 -17.29
C SER A 104 31.09 35.36 -16.37
N ARG A 105 32.08 35.41 -15.47
CA ARG A 105 32.31 34.35 -14.47
C ARG A 105 31.13 34.22 -13.51
N GLN A 106 30.59 35.33 -13.00
CA GLN A 106 29.40 35.30 -12.16
C GLN A 106 28.16 34.76 -12.89
N GLN A 107 27.96 35.12 -14.16
CA GLN A 107 26.87 34.56 -14.98
C GLN A 107 27.03 33.05 -15.22
N ASN A 108 28.26 32.58 -15.46
CA ASN A 108 28.53 31.15 -15.60
C ASN A 108 28.36 30.40 -14.27
N GLU A 109 28.83 30.97 -13.15
CA GLU A 109 28.67 30.35 -11.84
C GLU A 109 27.20 30.21 -11.43
N SER A 110 26.37 31.23 -11.67
CA SER A 110 24.92 31.14 -11.40
C SER A 110 24.23 30.11 -12.28
N SER A 111 24.57 30.05 -13.57
CA SER A 111 24.03 29.06 -14.51
C SER A 111 24.45 27.63 -14.14
N MET A 112 25.73 27.44 -13.77
CA MET A 112 26.28 26.16 -13.33
C MET A 112 25.68 25.70 -12.00
N ALA A 113 25.43 26.60 -11.06
CA ALA A 113 24.77 26.29 -9.80
C ALA A 113 23.34 25.77 -10.03
N GLY A 114 22.58 26.42 -10.92
CA GLY A 114 21.24 25.96 -11.32
C GLY A 114 21.27 24.58 -11.97
N LEU A 115 22.17 24.35 -12.93
CA LEU A 115 22.32 23.05 -13.60
C LEU A 115 22.73 21.94 -12.63
N LYS A 116 23.60 22.22 -11.66
CA LYS A 116 23.98 21.26 -10.61
C LYS A 116 22.80 20.91 -9.71
N ALA A 117 22.02 21.90 -9.28
CA ALA A 117 20.82 21.67 -8.49
C ALA A 117 19.80 20.81 -9.25
N GLN A 118 19.60 21.09 -10.55
CA GLN A 118 18.72 20.28 -11.40
C GLN A 118 19.24 18.85 -11.57
N ARG A 119 20.53 18.66 -11.80
CA ARG A 119 21.14 17.33 -11.86
C ARG A 119 20.95 16.57 -10.55
N MET A 120 21.19 17.20 -9.41
CA MET A 120 20.99 16.60 -8.10
C MET A 120 19.52 16.23 -7.87
N ALA A 121 18.58 17.10 -8.26
CA ALA A 121 17.15 16.81 -8.20
C ALA A 121 16.76 15.63 -9.08
N MET A 122 17.26 15.55 -10.32
CA MET A 122 17.02 14.39 -11.19
C MET A 122 17.65 13.11 -10.63
N GLN A 123 18.88 13.18 -10.10
CA GLN A 123 19.54 12.03 -9.48
C GLN A 123 18.81 11.55 -8.23
N ALA A 124 18.17 12.45 -7.47
CA ALA A 124 17.33 12.09 -6.32
C ALA A 124 15.94 11.57 -6.73
N ALA A 125 15.39 12.03 -7.86
CA ALA A 125 14.08 11.58 -8.36
C ALA A 125 14.12 10.13 -8.89
N VAL A 126 15.22 9.71 -9.53
CA VAL A 126 15.36 8.34 -10.07
C VAL A 126 15.11 7.24 -9.01
N PRO A 127 15.77 7.24 -7.84
CA PRO A 127 15.52 6.21 -6.83
C PRO A 127 14.11 6.30 -6.23
N ALA A 128 13.50 7.49 -6.15
CA ALA A 128 12.11 7.65 -5.70
C ALA A 128 11.12 7.00 -6.68
N LEU A 129 11.30 7.20 -7.99
CA LEU A 129 10.47 6.54 -9.00
C LEU A 129 10.67 5.02 -9.01
N GLN A 130 11.89 4.54 -8.76
CA GLN A 130 12.15 3.12 -8.63
C GLN A 130 11.46 2.51 -7.41
N SER A 131 11.46 3.20 -6.27
CA SER A 131 10.75 2.72 -5.07
C SER A 131 9.24 2.74 -5.28
N GLU A 132 8.68 3.79 -5.87
CA GLU A 132 7.25 3.87 -6.22
C GLU A 132 6.84 2.73 -7.18
N MET A 133 7.64 2.44 -8.20
CA MET A 133 7.36 1.33 -9.13
C MET A 133 7.36 -0.02 -8.41
N SER A 134 8.28 -0.24 -7.46
CA SER A 134 8.29 -1.46 -6.64
C SER A 134 7.05 -1.56 -5.73
N GLN A 135 6.62 -0.45 -5.13
CA GLN A 135 5.41 -0.39 -4.31
C GLN A 135 4.15 -0.66 -5.13
N LEU A 136 4.02 -0.07 -6.33
CA LEU A 136 2.92 -0.33 -7.25
C LEU A 136 2.88 -1.80 -7.69
N THR A 137 4.05 -2.40 -7.95
CA THR A 137 4.14 -3.82 -8.31
C THR A 137 3.68 -4.70 -7.15
N GLN A 138 4.13 -4.40 -5.92
CA GLN A 138 3.70 -5.13 -4.73
C GLN A 138 2.19 -4.99 -4.49
N LEU A 139 1.64 -3.77 -4.62
CA LEU A 139 0.22 -3.51 -4.49
C LEU A 139 -0.60 -4.24 -5.55
N SER A 140 -0.14 -4.26 -6.79
CA SER A 140 -0.78 -4.99 -7.88
C SER A 140 -0.83 -6.50 -7.59
N ASN A 141 0.28 -7.08 -7.09
CA ASN A 141 0.32 -8.49 -6.71
C ASN A 141 -0.61 -8.79 -5.53
N LEU A 142 -0.70 -7.89 -4.55
CA LEU A 142 -1.63 -8.03 -3.43
C LEU A 142 -3.09 -7.95 -3.90
N LEU A 143 -3.42 -7.02 -4.78
CA LEU A 143 -4.77 -6.92 -5.35
C LEU A 143 -5.12 -8.18 -6.15
N ALA A 144 -4.22 -8.65 -7.02
CA ALA A 144 -4.43 -9.87 -7.78
C ALA A 144 -4.66 -11.09 -6.88
N SER A 145 -3.88 -11.23 -5.80
CA SER A 145 -4.05 -12.29 -4.81
C SER A 145 -5.40 -12.20 -4.09
N ASN A 146 -5.78 -11.01 -3.60
CA ASN A 146 -7.08 -10.82 -2.94
C ASN A 146 -8.25 -11.10 -3.89
N THR A 147 -8.17 -10.64 -5.14
CA THR A 147 -9.17 -10.94 -6.17
C THR A 147 -9.28 -12.44 -6.40
N HIS A 148 -8.17 -13.17 -6.45
CA HIS A 148 -8.19 -14.63 -6.58
C HIS A 148 -8.85 -15.31 -5.36
N ILE A 149 -8.49 -14.92 -4.14
CA ILE A 149 -9.08 -15.45 -2.90
C ILE A 149 -10.60 -15.21 -2.89
N LEU A 150 -11.04 -14.02 -3.30
CA LEU A 150 -12.47 -13.69 -3.37
C LEU A 150 -13.20 -14.53 -4.42
N HIS A 151 -12.61 -14.72 -5.61
CA HIS A 151 -13.20 -15.59 -6.63
C HIS A 151 -13.28 -17.04 -6.17
N GLU A 152 -12.25 -17.56 -5.50
CA GLU A 152 -12.26 -18.92 -4.96
C GLU A 152 -13.31 -19.07 -3.84
N ALA A 153 -13.42 -18.08 -2.95
CA ALA A 153 -14.43 -18.06 -1.90
C ALA A 153 -15.85 -18.00 -2.47
N LEU A 154 -16.07 -17.20 -3.52
CA LEU A 154 -17.35 -17.13 -4.23
C LEU A 154 -17.71 -18.49 -4.85
N HIS A 155 -16.75 -19.12 -5.57
CA HIS A 155 -16.98 -20.43 -6.17
C HIS A 155 -17.25 -21.51 -5.11
N LYS A 156 -16.56 -21.47 -3.97
CA LYS A 156 -16.85 -22.38 -2.84
C LYS A 156 -18.25 -22.13 -2.27
N ALA A 157 -18.66 -20.88 -2.12
CA ALA A 157 -20.00 -20.52 -1.65
C ALA A 157 -21.07 -20.99 -2.63
N ASP A 158 -20.87 -20.79 -3.93
CA ASP A 158 -21.76 -21.29 -4.99
C ASP A 158 -21.88 -22.82 -4.95
N GLY A 159 -20.76 -23.53 -4.74
CA GLY A 159 -20.77 -24.99 -4.56
C GLY A 159 -21.54 -25.44 -3.31
N VAL A 160 -21.44 -24.71 -2.19
CA VAL A 160 -22.24 -24.99 -0.98
C VAL A 160 -23.72 -24.71 -1.22
N ILE A 161 -24.05 -23.65 -1.95
CA ILE A 161 -25.44 -23.29 -2.30
C ILE A 161 -26.02 -24.36 -3.22
N GLU A 162 -25.31 -24.74 -4.27
CA GLU A 162 -25.76 -25.79 -5.20
C GLU A 162 -25.91 -27.13 -4.49
N GLY A 163 -24.93 -27.52 -3.66
CA GLY A 163 -25.02 -28.73 -2.85
C GLY A 163 -26.16 -28.71 -1.83
N SER A 164 -26.53 -27.56 -1.28
CA SER A 164 -27.61 -27.44 -0.29
C SER A 164 -29.01 -27.35 -0.92
N LYS A 165 -29.16 -27.06 -2.22
CA LYS A 165 -30.47 -27.05 -2.90
C LYS A 165 -31.18 -28.40 -2.85
N ASP A 166 -30.41 -29.50 -2.88
CA ASP A 166 -30.96 -30.86 -2.85
C ASP A 166 -31.21 -31.37 -1.42
N HIS A 167 -30.81 -30.61 -0.40
CA HIS A 167 -31.02 -30.99 0.99
C HIS A 167 -32.37 -30.43 1.49
N PRO A 168 -33.20 -31.24 2.15
CA PRO A 168 -34.40 -30.73 2.82
C PRO A 168 -34.00 -29.70 3.88
N ALA A 169 -34.86 -28.69 4.11
CA ALA A 169 -34.63 -27.71 5.16
C ALA A 169 -34.48 -28.46 6.50
N PRO A 170 -33.34 -28.31 7.21
CA PRO A 170 -33.11 -29.00 8.46
C PRO A 170 -34.09 -28.51 9.51
N ASP A 171 -34.50 -29.40 10.41
CA ASP A 171 -35.33 -29.01 11.54
C ASP A 171 -34.54 -28.07 12.46
N VAL A 172 -35.25 -27.15 13.13
CA VAL A 172 -34.63 -26.16 14.02
C VAL A 172 -33.86 -26.86 15.15
N ASP A 173 -34.37 -28.00 15.60
CA ASP A 173 -33.76 -28.82 16.66
C ASP A 173 -32.47 -29.52 16.20
N GLU A 174 -32.24 -29.68 14.89
CA GLU A 174 -30.99 -30.22 14.33
C GLU A 174 -29.92 -29.14 14.13
N LEU A 175 -30.32 -27.88 13.99
CA LEU A 175 -29.40 -26.75 13.83
C LEU A 175 -28.76 -26.32 15.16
N LEU A 176 -29.50 -26.44 16.26
CA LEU A 176 -29.08 -25.97 17.58
C LEU A 176 -28.81 -27.15 18.53
N VAL A 177 -27.78 -27.93 18.21
CA VAL A 177 -27.35 -29.06 19.03
C VAL A 177 -26.29 -28.60 20.04
N ALA A 178 -26.38 -29.14 21.27
CA ALA A 178 -25.41 -28.86 22.30
C ALA A 178 -24.01 -29.43 21.94
N PRO A 179 -22.91 -28.85 22.45
CA PRO A 179 -21.54 -29.26 22.09
C PRO A 179 -21.19 -30.73 22.41
N THR A 180 -21.92 -31.36 23.32
CA THR A 180 -21.73 -32.77 23.67
C THR A 180 -23.05 -33.52 23.67
N VAL A 181 -22.99 -34.85 23.41
CA VAL A 181 -24.17 -35.73 23.44
C VAL A 181 -24.86 -35.68 24.81
N VAL A 182 -24.08 -35.63 25.90
CA VAL A 182 -24.63 -35.56 27.27
C VAL A 182 -25.31 -34.22 27.52
N SER A 183 -24.79 -33.12 26.96
CA SER A 183 -25.44 -31.81 27.04
C SER A 183 -26.76 -31.79 26.26
N ASN A 184 -26.84 -32.45 25.11
CA ASN A 184 -28.09 -32.57 24.35
C ASN A 184 -29.14 -33.40 25.12
N GLN A 185 -28.70 -34.50 25.75
CA GLN A 185 -29.53 -35.27 26.67
C GLN A 185 -30.04 -34.40 27.84
N LEU A 186 -29.18 -33.54 28.40
CA LEU A 186 -29.59 -32.64 29.48
C LEU A 186 -30.71 -31.68 29.04
N TYR A 187 -30.60 -31.08 27.85
CA TYR A 187 -31.65 -30.22 27.29
C TYR A 187 -32.99 -30.95 27.19
N THR A 188 -32.98 -32.16 26.60
CA THR A 188 -34.18 -32.98 26.45
C THR A 188 -34.77 -33.34 27.82
N LEU A 189 -33.95 -33.79 28.76
CA LEU A 189 -34.39 -34.22 30.09
C LEU A 189 -34.98 -33.06 30.92
N VAL A 190 -34.43 -31.86 30.81
CA VAL A 190 -34.97 -30.67 31.48
C VAL A 190 -36.31 -30.26 30.86
N ALA A 191 -36.43 -30.30 29.53
CA ALA A 191 -37.69 -30.04 28.86
C ALA A 191 -38.78 -31.06 29.25
N GLU A 192 -38.44 -32.35 29.28
CA GLU A 192 -39.33 -33.42 29.74
C GLU A 192 -39.72 -33.26 31.22
N GLU A 193 -38.77 -32.93 32.11
CA GLU A 193 -39.04 -32.71 33.53
C GLU A 193 -40.04 -31.58 33.74
N ARG A 194 -39.90 -30.49 32.99
CA ARG A 194 -40.85 -29.36 33.04
C ARG A 194 -42.21 -29.73 32.47
N ALA A 195 -42.25 -30.41 31.33
CA ALA A 195 -43.49 -30.85 30.68
C ALA A 195 -44.30 -31.82 31.56
N LEU A 196 -43.63 -32.73 32.27
CA LEU A 196 -44.29 -33.64 33.22
C LEU A 196 -44.93 -32.89 34.39
N GLY A 197 -44.25 -31.86 34.91
CA GLY A 197 -44.81 -30.99 35.95
C GLY A 197 -46.08 -30.27 35.48
N ASP A 198 -46.05 -29.72 34.27
CA ASP A 198 -47.21 -29.03 33.67
C ASP A 198 -48.35 -30.02 33.35
N ALA A 199 -48.04 -31.26 32.93
CA ALA A 199 -49.03 -32.31 32.71
C ALA A 199 -49.76 -32.70 34.00
N ILE A 200 -49.03 -32.88 35.11
CA ILE A 200 -49.63 -33.15 36.43
C ILE A 200 -50.51 -31.98 36.87
N PHE A 201 -50.05 -30.75 36.66
CA PHE A 201 -50.84 -29.56 36.97
C PHE A 201 -52.15 -29.52 36.18
N MET A 202 -52.11 -29.79 34.87
CA MET A 202 -53.32 -29.83 34.05
C MET A 202 -54.26 -30.98 34.40
N LEU A 203 -53.73 -32.14 34.79
CA LEU A 203 -54.54 -33.25 35.33
C LEU A 203 -55.27 -32.85 36.61
N GLY A 204 -54.64 -32.09 37.50
CA GLY A 204 -55.30 -31.54 38.69
C GLY A 204 -56.53 -30.70 38.32
N ARG A 205 -56.36 -29.77 37.37
CA ARG A 205 -57.47 -28.94 36.87
C ARG A 205 -58.55 -29.73 36.13
N ALA A 206 -58.22 -30.89 35.55
CA ALA A 206 -59.18 -31.75 34.87
C ALA A 206 -60.09 -32.50 35.85
N VAL A 207 -59.55 -32.93 37.01
CA VAL A 207 -60.36 -33.53 38.10
C VAL A 207 -61.30 -32.50 38.72
N GLU A 208 -60.78 -31.31 39.02
CA GLU A 208 -61.58 -30.22 39.62
C GLU A 208 -62.80 -29.86 38.77
N ARG A 209 -62.67 -29.99 37.44
CA ARG A 209 -63.74 -29.77 36.47
C ARG A 209 -64.60 -31.00 36.17
N GLY A 210 -64.36 -32.13 36.84
CA GLY A 210 -65.10 -33.38 36.65
C GLY A 210 -64.89 -34.06 35.30
N ARG A 211 -63.83 -33.70 34.54
CA ARG A 211 -63.55 -34.31 33.23
C ARG A 211 -62.93 -35.71 33.35
N ILE A 212 -62.28 -35.99 34.48
CA ILE A 212 -61.68 -37.29 34.79
C ILE A 212 -62.08 -37.71 36.21
N SER A 213 -62.18 -39.02 36.45
CA SER A 213 -62.52 -39.54 37.77
C SER A 213 -61.33 -39.45 38.74
N PRO A 214 -61.57 -39.28 40.05
CA PRO A 214 -60.50 -39.21 41.05
C PRO A 214 -59.60 -40.45 41.07
N ALA A 215 -60.16 -41.63 40.78
CA ALA A 215 -59.42 -42.88 40.70
C ALA A 215 -58.41 -42.89 39.54
N VAL A 216 -58.81 -42.39 38.36
CA VAL A 216 -57.94 -42.29 37.18
C VAL A 216 -56.84 -41.25 37.41
N PHE A 217 -57.17 -40.11 38.03
CA PHE A 217 -56.19 -39.10 38.42
C PHE A 217 -55.13 -39.66 39.37
N ALA A 218 -55.55 -40.32 40.45
CA ALA A 218 -54.60 -40.88 41.42
C ALA A 218 -53.62 -41.88 40.78
N LYS A 219 -54.11 -42.68 39.82
CA LYS A 219 -53.27 -43.62 39.05
C LYS A 219 -52.30 -42.89 38.13
N MET A 220 -52.78 -41.94 37.32
CA MET A 220 -51.96 -41.25 36.31
C MET A 220 -50.92 -40.33 36.96
N THR A 221 -51.33 -39.55 37.97
CA THR A 221 -50.44 -38.66 38.72
C THR A 221 -49.32 -39.45 39.39
N ARG A 222 -49.59 -40.64 39.94
CA ARG A 222 -48.54 -41.48 40.52
C ARG A 222 -47.53 -41.96 39.48
N SER A 223 -48.00 -42.34 38.28
CA SER A 223 -47.13 -42.76 37.18
C SER A 223 -46.23 -41.60 36.72
N LEU A 224 -46.84 -40.45 36.42
CA LEU A 224 -46.12 -39.26 35.97
C LEU A 224 -45.17 -38.72 37.04
N ALA A 225 -45.56 -38.72 38.32
CA ALA A 225 -44.70 -38.27 39.41
C ALA A 225 -43.47 -39.17 39.59
N ARG A 226 -43.61 -40.48 39.36
CA ARG A 226 -42.49 -41.42 39.36
C ARG A 226 -41.50 -41.11 38.23
N GLU A 227 -42.01 -40.91 37.02
CA GLU A 227 -41.18 -40.53 35.87
C GLU A 227 -40.51 -39.18 36.09
N TRP A 228 -41.25 -38.19 36.59
CA TRP A 228 -40.74 -36.86 36.93
C TRP A 228 -39.58 -36.93 37.93
N TYR A 229 -39.72 -37.72 38.99
CA TYR A 229 -38.64 -37.92 39.96
C TYR A 229 -37.39 -38.54 39.33
N LEU A 230 -37.54 -39.58 38.50
CA LEU A 230 -36.42 -40.23 37.83
C LEU A 230 -35.69 -39.29 36.87
N LYS A 231 -36.43 -38.50 36.08
CA LYS A 231 -35.87 -37.50 35.17
C LYS A 231 -35.14 -36.41 35.94
N LYS A 232 -35.73 -35.90 37.02
CA LYS A 232 -35.12 -34.90 37.91
C LYS A 232 -33.83 -35.40 38.58
N ALA A 233 -33.81 -36.65 39.02
CA ALA A 233 -32.61 -37.27 39.58
C ALA A 233 -31.50 -37.43 38.52
N LEU A 234 -31.87 -37.83 37.30
CA LEU A 234 -30.92 -37.96 36.19
C LEU A 234 -30.34 -36.60 35.76
N VAL A 235 -31.17 -35.56 35.66
CA VAL A 235 -30.74 -34.18 35.39
C VAL A 235 -29.69 -33.73 36.42
N ARG A 236 -29.92 -33.99 37.71
CA ARG A 236 -28.95 -33.67 38.77
C ARG A 236 -27.64 -34.43 38.61
N LYS A 237 -27.71 -35.74 38.33
CA LYS A 237 -26.53 -36.57 38.14
C LYS A 237 -25.69 -36.09 36.94
N ILE A 238 -26.34 -35.73 35.84
CA ILE A 238 -25.68 -35.16 34.66
C ILE A 238 -25.11 -33.78 34.96
N GLY A 239 -25.86 -32.92 35.66
CA GLY A 239 -25.41 -31.59 36.05
C GLY A 239 -24.15 -31.61 36.91
N VAL A 240 -24.05 -32.55 37.86
CA VAL A 240 -22.83 -32.78 38.65
C VAL A 240 -21.71 -33.34 37.77
N GLY A 241 -22.00 -34.33 36.92
CA GLY A 241 -21.01 -34.92 36.01
C GLY A 241 -20.44 -33.95 34.97
N MET A 242 -21.23 -32.94 34.57
CA MET A 242 -20.82 -31.87 33.65
C MET A 242 -20.24 -30.64 34.36
N GLY A 243 -20.21 -30.62 35.70
CA GLY A 243 -19.70 -29.48 36.48
C GLY A 243 -20.58 -28.22 36.44
N ILE A 244 -21.85 -28.34 35.99
CA ILE A 244 -22.81 -27.22 35.94
C ILE A 244 -23.52 -27.04 37.29
N SER A 245 -23.69 -28.13 38.03
CA SER A 245 -24.22 -28.13 39.39
C SER A 245 -23.06 -28.35 40.36
N VAL A 246 -22.80 -27.36 41.21
CA VAL A 246 -22.07 -27.62 42.46
C VAL A 246 -23.05 -28.38 43.37
N ALA A 247 -22.60 -29.48 43.95
CA ALA A 247 -23.38 -30.34 44.85
C ALA A 247 -23.95 -29.56 46.04
#